data_AF-A0A2W4SVJ2-F1
#
_entry.id   AF-A0A2W4SVJ2-F1
#
_cell.length_a   1.000
_cell.length_b   1.000
_cell.length_c   1.000
_cell.angle_alpha   90.00
_cell.angle_beta   90.00
_cell.angle_gamma   90.00
#
_symmetry.space_group_name_H-M   'P 1'
#
loop_
_entity.id
_entity.type
_entity.pdbx_description
1 polymer ?
#
loop_
_entity_poly.entity_id
_entity_poly.type
_entity_poly.pdbx_seq_one_letter_code
_entity_poly.pdbx_strand_id
1 'polypeptide(L)'
;MKPMIPHATDTIEIRASLDGAGLRFSSNLMSFLANRKKGYSFHLGDWLQSLDEDTLGHLQQLAETALHGAPAIGTALEDLVLVVIHALAAERGAEKIAFGEEQLGRHVELLCMLATLERLRRRGLLAYANVMSLELDADNAIVLSPEAFEQEGDIRRQMLRGLH
;
A
#
# COMPACT_ATOMS: atom_id res chain seq x y z
N MET A 1 47.61 -9.30 -6.45
CA MET A 1 46.36 -8.76 -7.05
C MET A 1 45.32 -9.87 -7.00
N LYS A 2 44.30 -9.74 -6.15
CA LYS A 2 43.20 -10.72 -6.07
C LYS A 2 42.07 -10.26 -7.00
N PRO A 3 41.45 -11.16 -7.78
CA PRO A 3 40.37 -10.80 -8.68
C PRO A 3 39.08 -10.50 -7.90
N MET A 4 38.43 -9.44 -8.33
CA MET A 4 37.14 -8.93 -7.88
C MET A 4 36.04 -9.84 -8.43
N ILE A 5 35.30 -10.52 -7.56
CA ILE A 5 34.10 -11.28 -7.95
C ILE A 5 32.93 -10.28 -7.96
N PRO A 6 32.12 -10.20 -9.03
CA PRO A 6 31.02 -9.25 -9.12
C PRO A 6 29.92 -9.62 -8.13
N HIS A 7 29.38 -8.61 -7.45
CA HIS A 7 28.14 -8.73 -6.67
C HIS A 7 26.99 -9.10 -7.61
N ALA A 8 26.43 -10.29 -7.41
CA ALA A 8 25.12 -10.62 -7.91
C ALA A 8 24.14 -9.64 -7.28
N THR A 9 23.48 -8.84 -8.11
CA THR A 9 22.29 -8.10 -7.72
C THR A 9 21.25 -9.16 -7.37
N ASP A 10 21.03 -9.42 -6.08
CA ASP A 10 19.98 -10.30 -5.60
C ASP A 10 18.63 -9.66 -5.95
N THR A 11 18.13 -9.97 -7.14
CA THR A 11 16.74 -9.75 -7.52
C THR A 11 15.92 -10.72 -6.69
N ILE A 12 15.35 -10.25 -5.57
CA ILE A 12 14.43 -11.05 -4.76
C ILE A 12 13.13 -11.16 -5.56
N GLU A 13 13.01 -12.21 -6.39
CA GLU A 13 11.73 -12.67 -6.93
C GLU A 13 10.90 -13.26 -5.78
N ILE A 14 10.03 -12.44 -5.17
CA ILE A 14 9.00 -12.97 -4.28
C ILE A 14 7.93 -13.62 -5.17
N ARG A 15 8.14 -14.90 -5.51
CA ARG A 15 7.10 -15.74 -6.09
C ARG A 15 6.08 -16.04 -5.01
N ALA A 16 5.02 -15.24 -4.94
CA ALA A 16 3.81 -15.60 -4.21
C ALA A 16 3.17 -16.81 -4.91
N SER A 17 3.48 -18.01 -4.43
CA SER A 17 2.81 -19.23 -4.87
C SER A 17 1.34 -19.19 -4.45
N LEU A 18 0.44 -19.16 -5.44
CA LEU A 18 -1.02 -19.13 -5.35
C LEU A 18 -1.66 -20.42 -4.80
N ASP A 19 -0.94 -21.20 -3.98
CA ASP A 19 -1.45 -22.43 -3.36
C ASP A 19 -1.41 -22.31 -1.83
N GLY A 20 -2.53 -21.92 -1.22
CA GLY A 20 -2.85 -22.17 0.19
C GLY A 20 -2.20 -21.26 1.24
N ALA A 21 -1.17 -20.48 0.91
CA ALA A 21 -0.65 -19.43 1.76
C ALA A 21 -1.11 -18.07 1.22
N GLY A 22 -2.17 -17.50 1.80
CA GLY A 22 -2.60 -16.14 1.45
C GLY A 22 -1.42 -15.17 1.51
N LEU A 23 -1.31 -14.28 0.53
CA LEU A 23 -0.31 -13.21 0.47
C LEU A 23 -0.27 -12.50 1.84
N ARG A 24 0.89 -12.55 2.51
CA ARG A 24 1.14 -11.85 3.78
C ARG A 24 1.75 -10.48 3.47
N PHE A 25 0.91 -9.48 3.30
CA PHE A 25 1.31 -8.10 3.00
C PHE A 25 2.13 -7.50 4.14
N SER A 26 1.85 -7.83 5.40
CA SER A 26 2.66 -7.38 6.53
C SER A 26 4.11 -7.85 6.43
N SER A 27 4.33 -9.13 6.09
CA SER A 27 5.67 -9.67 5.84
C SER A 27 6.36 -9.05 4.63
N ASN A 28 5.60 -8.76 3.56
CA ASN A 28 6.11 -8.07 2.38
C ASN A 28 6.57 -6.65 2.72
N LEU A 29 5.75 -5.88 3.44
CA LEU A 29 6.08 -4.54 3.93
C LEU A 29 7.30 -4.57 4.84
N MET A 30 7.36 -5.49 5.81
CA MET A 30 8.50 -5.60 6.72
C MET A 30 9.81 -5.93 5.97
N SER A 31 9.74 -6.77 4.93
CA SER A 31 10.87 -7.06 4.06
C SER A 31 11.31 -5.82 3.26
N PHE A 32 10.36 -5.04 2.76
CA PHE A 32 10.64 -3.76 2.10
C PHE A 32 11.33 -2.78 3.06
N LEU A 33 10.80 -2.62 4.27
CA LEU A 33 11.35 -1.75 5.31
C LEU A 33 12.76 -2.17 5.74
N ALA A 34 13.05 -3.47 5.80
CA ALA A 34 14.37 -3.99 6.15
C ALA A 34 15.43 -3.74 5.07
N ASN A 35 15.03 -3.79 3.79
CA ASN A 35 15.93 -3.67 2.64
C ASN A 35 16.10 -2.24 2.11
N ARG A 36 15.34 -1.27 2.64
CA ARG A 36 15.44 0.13 2.21
C ARG A 36 16.80 0.73 2.59
N LYS A 37 17.32 1.63 1.74
CA LYS A 37 18.52 2.40 2.05
C LYS A 37 18.27 3.28 3.29
N LYS A 38 19.11 3.14 4.31
CA LYS A 38 19.04 3.96 5.53
C LYS A 38 19.27 5.44 5.19
N GLY A 39 18.42 6.33 5.71
CA GLY A 39 18.60 7.79 5.62
C GLY A 39 17.44 8.59 5.03
N TYR A 40 16.45 7.94 4.41
CA TYR A 40 15.23 8.59 3.90
C TYR A 40 14.02 8.25 4.78
N SER A 41 13.09 9.20 4.95
CA SER A 41 11.79 8.94 5.58
C SER A 41 11.04 7.89 4.76
N PHE A 42 10.34 6.99 5.44
CA PHE A 42 9.45 6.04 4.77
C PHE A 42 8.14 6.76 4.48
N HIS A 43 7.60 6.56 3.28
CA HIS A 43 6.20 6.87 2.99
C HIS A 43 5.53 5.63 2.40
N LEU A 44 4.27 5.40 2.75
CA LEU A 44 3.51 4.24 2.28
C LEU A 44 3.48 4.18 0.74
N GLY A 45 3.42 5.34 0.08
CA GLY A 45 3.51 5.45 -1.37
C GLY A 45 4.75 4.76 -1.97
N ASP A 46 5.88 4.76 -1.27
CA ASP A 46 7.11 4.10 -1.74
C ASP A 46 6.93 2.58 -1.82
N TRP A 47 6.26 2.02 -0.82
CA TRP A 47 5.97 0.59 -0.78
C TRP A 47 4.93 0.23 -1.85
N LEU A 48 3.84 0.99 -1.96
CA LEU A 48 2.80 0.76 -2.98
C LEU A 48 3.38 0.79 -4.41
N GLN A 49 4.28 1.73 -4.69
CA GLN A 49 4.97 1.80 -5.98
C GLN A 49 5.89 0.59 -6.25
N SER A 50 6.37 -0.09 -5.21
CA SER A 50 7.24 -1.26 -5.33
C SER A 50 6.50 -2.57 -5.63
N LEU A 51 5.18 -2.63 -5.38
CA LEU A 51 4.36 -3.82 -5.62
C LEU A 51 4.13 -4.04 -7.12
N ASP A 52 4.07 -5.28 -7.59
CA ASP A 52 3.55 -5.56 -8.93
C ASP A 52 2.02 -5.30 -9.00
N GLU A 53 1.47 -5.26 -10.23
CA GLU A 53 0.05 -4.92 -10.44
C GLU A 53 -0.89 -5.94 -9.81
N ASP A 54 -0.55 -7.23 -9.85
CA ASP A 54 -1.38 -8.31 -9.29
C ASP A 54 -1.41 -8.21 -7.76
N THR A 55 -0.26 -8.00 -7.13
CA THR A 55 -0.11 -7.84 -5.68
C THR A 55 -0.83 -6.59 -5.19
N LEU A 56 -0.72 -5.48 -5.91
CA LEU A 56 -1.43 -4.24 -5.61
C LEU A 56 -2.96 -4.42 -5.76
N GLY A 57 -3.40 -5.12 -6.81
CA GLY A 57 -4.80 -5.47 -7.02
C GLY A 57 -5.36 -6.33 -5.88
N HIS A 58 -4.60 -7.33 -5.42
CA HIS A 58 -4.97 -8.15 -4.26
C HIS A 58 -5.05 -7.35 -2.96
N LEU A 59 -4.13 -6.41 -2.73
CA LEU A 59 -4.15 -5.52 -1.56
C LEU A 59 -5.43 -4.68 -1.53
N GLN A 60 -5.77 -4.05 -2.67
CA GLN A 60 -6.99 -3.26 -2.80
C GLN A 60 -8.23 -4.14 -2.56
N GLN A 61 -8.34 -5.29 -3.21
CA GLN A 61 -9.49 -6.17 -3.07
C GLN A 61 -9.67 -6.65 -1.62
N LEU A 62 -8.56 -6.95 -0.94
CA LEU A 62 -8.59 -7.35 0.46
C LEU A 62 -9.08 -6.21 1.36
N ALA A 63 -8.58 -4.99 1.14
CA ALA A 63 -9.02 -3.81 1.88
C ALA A 63 -10.51 -3.49 1.62
N GLU A 64 -10.98 -3.56 0.37
CA GLU A 64 -12.40 -3.40 0.03
C GLU A 64 -13.27 -4.45 0.72
N THR A 65 -12.82 -5.71 0.75
CA THR A 65 -13.56 -6.79 1.41
C THR A 65 -13.61 -6.60 2.93
N ALA A 66 -12.55 -6.08 3.54
CA ALA A 66 -12.49 -5.78 4.96
C ALA A 66 -13.46 -4.65 5.37
N LEU A 67 -13.69 -3.67 4.48
CA LEU A 67 -14.58 -2.54 4.73
C LEU A 67 -16.06 -2.88 4.50
N HIS A 68 -16.36 -3.64 3.44
CA HIS A 68 -17.74 -3.87 2.97
C HIS A 68 -18.29 -5.27 3.26
N GLY A 69 -17.45 -6.20 3.69
CA GLY A 69 -17.84 -7.58 3.99
C GLY A 69 -18.53 -7.71 5.35
N ALA A 70 -19.37 -8.74 5.51
CA ALA A 70 -19.74 -9.24 6.84
C ALA A 70 -18.44 -9.56 7.62
N PRO A 71 -18.40 -9.42 8.96
CA PRO A 71 -17.17 -9.53 9.73
C PRO A 71 -16.55 -10.93 9.58
N ALA A 72 -15.73 -11.09 8.55
CA ALA A 72 -14.84 -12.21 8.38
C ALA A 72 -13.63 -11.90 9.27
N ILE A 73 -13.83 -12.06 10.58
CA ILE A 73 -12.73 -12.08 11.54
C ILE A 73 -11.86 -13.27 11.14
N GLY A 74 -10.74 -12.97 10.51
CA GLY A 74 -9.84 -13.96 9.92
C GLY A 74 -8.48 -13.36 9.64
N THR A 75 -7.53 -14.23 9.29
CA THR A 75 -6.10 -13.95 9.15
C THR A 75 -5.74 -12.85 8.16
N ALA A 76 -6.65 -12.46 7.27
CA ALA A 76 -6.44 -11.45 6.24
C ALA A 76 -6.75 -10.02 6.73
N LEU A 77 -7.78 -9.85 7.59
CA LEU A 77 -8.01 -8.58 8.28
C LEU A 77 -6.86 -8.28 9.25
N GLU A 78 -6.41 -9.30 10.00
CA GLU A 78 -5.25 -9.18 10.87
C GLU A 78 -4.00 -8.74 10.09
N ASP A 79 -3.79 -9.26 8.89
CA ASP A 79 -2.66 -8.89 8.04
C ASP A 79 -2.75 -7.43 7.56
N LEU A 80 -3.94 -6.94 7.18
CA LEU A 80 -4.16 -5.52 6.86
C LEU A 80 -3.90 -4.60 8.07
N VAL A 81 -4.38 -5.00 9.25
CA VAL A 81 -4.14 -4.25 10.49
C VAL A 81 -2.64 -4.16 10.78
N LEU A 82 -1.90 -5.26 10.60
CA LEU A 82 -0.45 -5.25 10.74
C LEU A 82 0.23 -4.37 9.68
N VAL A 83 -0.23 -4.36 8.43
CA VAL A 83 0.27 -3.43 7.40
C VAL A 83 0.10 -1.98 7.87
N VAL A 84 -1.10 -1.61 8.34
CA VAL A 84 -1.37 -0.25 8.83
C VAL A 84 -0.47 0.11 10.01
N ILE A 85 -0.36 -0.77 11.01
CA ILE A 85 0.50 -0.55 12.19
C ILE A 85 1.95 -0.35 11.79
N HIS A 86 2.50 -1.24 10.96
CA HIS A 86 3.91 -1.20 10.57
C HIS A 86 4.22 -0.02 9.65
N ALA A 87 3.30 0.31 8.73
CA ALA A 87 3.45 1.46 7.86
C ALA A 87 3.50 2.75 8.69
N LEU A 88 2.52 2.99 9.57
CA LEU A 88 2.51 4.18 10.41
C LEU A 88 3.68 4.26 11.39
N ALA A 89 4.08 3.13 11.97
CA ALA A 89 5.28 3.06 12.81
C ALA A 89 6.51 3.54 12.01
N ALA A 90 6.65 3.08 10.78
CA ALA A 90 7.74 3.46 9.89
C ALA A 90 7.65 4.93 9.43
N GLU A 91 6.47 5.45 9.11
CA GLU A 91 6.28 6.86 8.69
C GLU A 91 6.60 7.83 9.84
N ARG A 92 6.12 7.52 11.06
CA ARG A 92 6.35 8.34 12.26
C ARG A 92 7.74 8.17 12.86
N GLY A 93 8.48 7.14 12.46
CA GLY A 93 9.69 6.72 13.15
C GLY A 93 9.42 6.29 14.60
N ALA A 94 8.25 5.72 14.87
CA ALA A 94 7.78 5.34 16.20
C ALA A 94 7.95 3.83 16.43
N GLU A 95 8.37 3.43 17.63
CA GLU A 95 8.48 2.02 18.00
C GLU A 95 7.11 1.34 18.22
N LYS A 96 6.11 2.13 18.60
CA LYS A 96 4.76 1.66 18.90
C LYS A 96 3.72 2.65 18.40
N ILE A 97 2.67 2.10 17.81
CA ILE A 97 1.47 2.85 17.42
C ILE A 97 0.31 2.35 18.28
N ALA A 98 -0.44 3.28 18.86
CA ALA A 98 -1.70 2.99 19.51
C ALA A 98 -2.83 3.58 18.66
N PHE A 99 -3.92 2.82 18.50
CA PHE A 99 -5.11 3.25 17.80
C PHE A 99 -6.30 3.23 18.75
N GLY A 100 -7.18 4.23 18.62
CA GLY A 100 -8.58 4.03 18.97
C GLY A 100 -9.25 3.12 17.94
N GLU A 101 -10.29 2.39 18.33
CA GLU A 101 -10.97 1.43 17.45
C GLU A 101 -11.49 2.09 16.15
N GLU A 102 -12.12 3.26 16.25
CA GLU A 102 -12.58 4.04 15.08
C GLU A 102 -11.44 4.58 14.20
N GLN A 103 -10.24 4.78 14.77
CA GLN A 103 -9.10 5.26 13.98
C GLN A 103 -8.57 4.16 13.08
N LEU A 104 -8.56 2.90 13.53
CA LEU A 104 -8.03 1.79 12.73
C LEU A 104 -8.83 1.61 11.43
N GLY A 105 -10.16 1.68 11.49
CA GLY A 105 -11.03 1.62 10.30
C GLY A 105 -10.67 2.68 9.26
N ARG A 106 -10.51 3.94 9.68
CA ARG A 106 -10.11 5.05 8.79
C ARG A 106 -8.76 4.86 8.11
N HIS A 107 -7.80 4.22 8.78
CA HIS A 107 -6.51 3.93 8.15
C HIS A 107 -6.61 2.77 7.15
N VAL A 108 -7.49 1.79 7.38
CA VAL A 108 -7.77 0.74 6.40
C VAL A 108 -8.47 1.33 5.17
N GLU A 109 -9.43 2.24 5.36
CA GLU A 109 -10.05 3.04 4.27
C GLU A 109 -9.00 3.82 3.48
N LEU A 110 -8.11 4.53 4.18
CA LEU A 110 -7.02 5.28 3.57
C LEU A 110 -6.09 4.36 2.78
N LEU A 111 -5.70 3.20 3.33
CA LEU A 111 -4.89 2.21 2.61
C LEU A 111 -5.57 1.74 1.33
N CYS A 112 -6.88 1.46 1.37
CA CYS A 112 -7.66 1.07 0.21
C CYS A 112 -7.65 2.18 -0.85
N MET A 113 -7.89 3.43 -0.44
CA MET A 113 -7.88 4.59 -1.33
C MET A 113 -6.51 4.78 -1.97
N LEU A 114 -5.43 4.73 -1.20
CA LEU A 114 -4.07 4.90 -1.72
C LEU A 114 -3.66 3.79 -2.69
N ALA A 115 -4.03 2.53 -2.40
CA ALA A 115 -3.81 1.43 -3.33
C ALA A 115 -4.57 1.65 -4.65
N THR A 116 -5.81 2.16 -4.58
CA THR A 116 -6.62 2.50 -5.75
C THR A 116 -5.98 3.63 -6.56
N LEU A 117 -5.50 4.68 -5.89
CA LEU A 117 -4.81 5.80 -6.52
C LEU A 117 -3.54 5.35 -7.25
N GLU A 118 -2.77 4.42 -6.68
CA GLU A 118 -1.57 3.87 -7.32
C GLU A 118 -1.89 3.12 -8.61
N ARG A 119 -2.98 2.36 -8.64
CA ARG A 119 -3.43 1.68 -9.87
C ARG A 119 -3.87 2.68 -10.94
N LEU A 120 -4.60 3.74 -10.55
CA LEU A 120 -4.96 4.82 -11.47
C LEU A 120 -3.74 5.56 -12.00
N ARG A 121 -2.72 5.79 -11.16
CA ARG A 121 -1.44 6.38 -11.55
C ARG A 121 -0.73 5.53 -12.61
N ARG A 122 -0.66 4.21 -12.40
CA ARG A 122 -0.05 3.25 -13.35
C ARG A 122 -0.77 3.21 -14.69
N ARG A 123 -2.07 3.50 -14.71
CA ARG A 123 -2.89 3.64 -15.93
C ARG A 123 -2.75 5.01 -16.61
N GLY A 124 -1.94 5.92 -16.07
CA GLY A 124 -1.73 7.26 -16.63
C GLY A 124 -2.91 8.22 -16.42
N LEU A 125 -3.82 7.90 -15.50
CA LEU A 125 -5.03 8.71 -15.23
C LEU A 125 -4.76 9.82 -14.19
N LEU A 126 -3.71 9.67 -13.39
CA LEU A 126 -3.31 10.68 -12.43
C LEU A 126 -1.81 10.65 -12.18
N ALA A 127 -1.32 11.71 -11.57
CA ALA A 127 0.01 11.80 -10.98
C ALA A 127 -0.11 12.22 -9.50
N TYR A 128 0.87 11.85 -8.69
CA TYR A 128 0.97 12.34 -7.33
C TYR A 128 1.61 13.73 -7.32
N ALA A 129 1.00 14.68 -6.60
CA ALA A 129 1.60 15.99 -6.36
C ALA A 129 2.62 15.93 -5.21
N ASN A 130 2.35 15.09 -4.21
CA ASN A 130 3.19 14.86 -3.03
C ASN A 130 3.48 13.38 -2.83
N VAL A 131 4.36 13.04 -1.89
CA VAL A 131 4.49 11.64 -1.42
C VAL A 131 3.19 11.21 -0.74
N MET A 132 2.73 10.00 -1.02
CA MET A 132 1.51 9.45 -0.42
C MET A 132 1.82 8.84 0.95
N SER A 133 1.03 9.20 1.96
CA SER A 133 1.21 8.79 3.35
C SER A 133 -0.08 8.24 3.95
N LEU A 134 0.09 7.34 4.93
CA LEU A 134 -1.00 6.76 5.71
C LEU A 134 -1.41 7.63 6.91
N GLU A 135 -0.77 8.79 7.12
CA GLU A 135 -1.23 9.77 8.10
C GLU A 135 -2.56 10.40 7.65
N LEU A 136 -3.53 10.48 8.57
CA LEU A 136 -4.87 11.01 8.27
C LEU A 136 -4.88 12.50 7.94
N ASP A 137 -3.86 13.25 8.39
CA ASP A 137 -3.67 14.67 8.12
C ASP A 137 -2.63 14.94 7.01
N ALA A 138 -2.10 13.91 6.35
CA ALA A 138 -1.21 14.09 5.22
C ALA A 138 -1.93 14.73 4.02
N ASP A 139 -1.23 15.64 3.35
CA ASP A 139 -1.68 16.26 2.10
C ASP A 139 -1.46 15.30 0.91
N ASN A 140 -2.27 14.24 0.88
CA ASN A 140 -2.30 13.21 -0.17
C ASN A 140 -2.90 13.78 -1.48
N ALA A 141 -2.18 14.70 -2.10
CA ALA A 141 -2.62 15.45 -3.27
C ALA A 141 -2.32 14.71 -4.59
N ILE A 142 -3.30 14.73 -5.50
CA ILE A 142 -3.23 14.15 -6.84
C ILE A 142 -3.50 15.21 -7.91
N VAL A 143 -2.95 14.99 -9.11
CA VAL A 143 -3.23 15.75 -10.32
C VAL A 143 -3.84 14.80 -11.34
N LEU A 144 -5.03 15.11 -11.82
CA LEU A 144 -5.69 14.32 -12.87
C LEU A 144 -5.08 14.61 -14.24
N SER A 145 -4.92 13.59 -15.07
CA SER A 145 -4.57 13.78 -16.47
C SER A 145 -5.78 14.28 -17.27
N PRO A 146 -5.57 14.93 -18.44
CA PRO A 146 -6.66 15.26 -19.36
C PRO A 146 -7.56 14.06 -19.70
N GLU A 147 -6.98 12.88 -19.85
CA GLU A 147 -7.66 11.63 -20.19
C GLU A 147 -8.53 11.10 -19.05
N ALA A 148 -8.24 11.47 -17.79
CA ALA A 148 -9.07 11.12 -16.66
C ALA A 148 -10.42 11.85 -16.63
N PHE A 149 -10.53 13.02 -17.26
CA PHE A 149 -11.81 13.73 -17.36
C PHE A 149 -12.81 12.98 -18.25
N GLU A 150 -12.32 12.25 -19.25
CA GLU A 150 -13.16 11.39 -20.09
C GLU A 150 -13.64 10.12 -19.35
N GLN A 151 -12.93 9.74 -18.27
CA GLN A 151 -13.23 8.58 -17.42
C GLN A 151 -13.69 8.97 -16.01
N GLU A 152 -14.13 10.22 -15.80
CA GLU A 152 -14.40 10.79 -14.47
C GLU A 152 -15.42 9.94 -13.69
N GLY A 153 -16.47 9.45 -14.37
CA GLY A 153 -17.50 8.62 -13.75
C GLY A 153 -16.98 7.28 -13.23
N ASP A 154 -16.00 6.68 -13.91
CA ASP A 154 -15.38 5.43 -13.48
C ASP A 154 -14.40 5.65 -12.33
N ILE A 155 -13.60 6.70 -12.42
CA ILE A 155 -12.64 7.10 -11.38
C ILE A 155 -13.38 7.45 -10.09
N ARG A 156 -14.45 8.26 -10.19
CA ARG A 156 -15.28 8.62 -9.03
C ARG A 156 -15.91 7.39 -8.38
N ARG A 157 -16.40 6.43 -9.16
CA ARG A 157 -16.92 5.16 -8.61
C ARG A 157 -15.86 4.33 -7.91
N GLN A 158 -14.64 4.30 -8.43
CA GLN A 158 -13.52 3.59 -7.80
C GLN A 158 -13.07 4.28 -6.50
N MET A 159 -13.08 5.61 -6.45
CA MET A 159 -12.75 6.39 -5.26
C MET A 159 -13.84 6.30 -4.18
N LEU A 160 -15.12 6.39 -4.55
CA LEU A 160 -16.23 6.32 -3.59
C LEU A 160 -16.33 4.94 -2.92
N ARG A 161 -15.90 3.86 -3.59
CA ARG A 161 -15.85 2.52 -2.96
C ARG A 161 -14.85 2.43 -1.80
N GLY A 162 -13.88 3.34 -1.70
CA GLY A 162 -12.90 3.39 -0.61
C GLY A 162 -13.24 4.36 0.53
N LEU A 163 -14.36 5.10 0.47
CA LEU A 163 -14.66 6.26 1.35
C LEU A 163 -16.01 6.17 2.10
N HIS A 164 -16.52 4.96 2.37
CA HIS A 164 -17.81 4.75 3.04
C HIS A 164 -17.73 3.78 4.20
#